data_AF-A0A2H3IIN5-F1
#
_entry.id   AF-A0A2H3IIN5-F1
#
_cell.length_a   1.000
_cell.length_b   1.000
_cell.length_c   1.000
_cell.angle_alpha   90.00
_cell.angle_beta   90.00
_cell.angle_gamma   90.00
#
_symmetry.space_group_name_H-M   'P 1'
#
loop_
_entity.id
_entity.type
_entity.pdbx_description
1 polymer ?
#
loop_
_entity_poly.entity_id
_entity_poly.type
_entity_poly.pdbx_seq_one_letter_code
_entity_poly.pdbx_strand_id
1 'polypeptide(L)'
;MEDIDTKCASLRAQIATTESQLSALKQELEATEKLRGETVPASTASSEHPERKWPLSAEEYQRYGRQMIVSQIGLPGQLKLRSASVLLVGAGGLGCPAALYLAGAGVGTLGMVDGDTVESSNLHRQVLHRTKNVGKHKVDSAIQYLEE
;
A
#
# COMPACT_ATOMS: atom_id res chain seq x y z
N MET A 1 -37.90 10.79 28.73
CA MET A 1 -36.67 11.33 28.13
C MET A 1 -35.56 10.90 29.07
N GLU A 2 -35.04 9.67 28.88
CA GLU A 2 -33.88 9.21 29.66
C GLU A 2 -32.78 10.26 29.54
N ASP A 3 -32.32 10.74 30.68
CA ASP A 3 -31.51 11.94 30.81
C ASP A 3 -30.18 11.73 30.07
N ILE A 4 -29.95 12.54 29.02
CA ILE A 4 -28.78 12.43 28.14
C ILE A 4 -27.48 12.46 28.95
N ASP A 5 -27.49 13.15 30.09
CA ASP A 5 -26.36 13.26 31.00
C ASP A 5 -26.02 11.92 31.67
N THR A 6 -27.03 11.14 32.06
CA THR A 6 -26.82 9.77 32.61
C THR A 6 -26.24 8.82 31.57
N LYS A 7 -26.68 8.94 30.30
CA LYS A 7 -26.15 8.15 29.18
C LYS A 7 -24.71 8.52 28.85
N CYS A 8 -24.38 9.82 28.85
CA CYS A 8 -23.01 10.30 28.68
C CYS A 8 -22.07 9.83 29.80
N ALA A 9 -22.51 9.84 31.05
CA ALA A 9 -21.75 9.34 32.18
C ALA A 9 -21.46 7.84 32.06
N SER A 10 -22.48 7.05 31.70
CA SER A 10 -22.33 5.61 31.47
C SER A 10 -21.35 5.29 30.33
N LEU A 11 -21.46 6.00 29.20
CA LEU A 11 -20.56 5.79 28.06
C LEU A 11 -19.10 6.17 28.40
N ARG A 12 -18.87 7.25 29.16
CA ARG A 12 -17.51 7.60 29.62
C ARG A 12 -16.92 6.54 30.54
N ALA A 13 -17.71 5.97 31.44
CA ALA A 13 -17.29 4.87 32.30
C ALA A 13 -16.97 3.61 31.49
N GLN A 14 -17.77 3.30 30.46
CA GLN A 14 -17.51 2.18 29.55
C GLN A 14 -16.22 2.39 28.74
N ILE A 15 -15.96 3.60 28.25
CA ILE A 15 -14.71 3.94 27.55
C ILE A 15 -13.51 3.71 28.47
N ALA A 16 -13.52 4.28 29.68
CA ALA A 16 -12.42 4.14 30.64
C ALA A 16 -12.16 2.67 31.00
N THR A 17 -13.21 1.87 31.16
CA THR A 17 -13.10 0.44 31.45
C THR A 17 -12.49 -0.31 30.27
N THR A 18 -12.94 -0.02 29.05
CA THR A 18 -12.45 -0.65 27.81
C THR A 18 -10.99 -0.29 27.54
N GLU A 19 -10.60 0.96 27.79
CA GLU A 19 -9.20 1.41 27.65
C GLU A 19 -8.27 0.67 28.63
N SER A 20 -8.70 0.47 29.88
CA SER A 20 -7.97 -0.33 30.85
C SER A 20 -7.83 -1.79 30.42
N GLN A 21 -8.90 -2.38 29.87
CA GLN A 21 -8.88 -3.75 29.32
C GLN A 21 -7.92 -3.87 28.12
N LEU A 22 -7.95 -2.89 27.21
CA LEU A 22 -7.04 -2.82 26.06
C LEU A 22 -5.58 -2.74 26.48
N SER A 23 -5.27 -1.93 27.50
CA SER A 23 -3.93 -1.80 28.05
C SER A 23 -3.43 -3.15 28.60
N ALA A 24 -4.27 -3.85 29.37
CA ALA A 24 -3.92 -5.16 29.93
C ALA A 24 -3.68 -6.21 28.83
N LEU A 25 -4.57 -6.31 27.84
CA LEU A 25 -4.43 -7.24 26.71
C LEU A 25 -3.18 -6.95 25.87
N LYS A 26 -2.81 -5.68 25.68
CA LYS A 26 -1.57 -5.31 24.98
C LYS A 26 -0.32 -5.79 25.74
N GLN A 27 -0.30 -5.65 27.06
CA GLN A 27 0.82 -6.15 27.88
C GLN A 27 0.92 -7.68 27.82
N GLU A 28 -0.21 -8.37 27.86
CA GLU A 28 -0.27 -9.83 27.72
C GLU A 28 0.19 -10.30 26.33
N LEU A 29 -0.21 -9.59 25.27
CA LEU A 29 0.27 -9.84 23.91
C LEU A 29 1.78 -9.66 23.81
N GLU A 30 2.33 -8.56 24.33
CA GLU A 30 3.77 -8.28 24.31
C GLU A 30 4.57 -9.35 25.08
N ALA A 31 4.06 -9.83 26.21
CA ALA A 31 4.64 -10.93 26.96
C ALA A 31 4.62 -12.24 26.15
N THR A 32 3.51 -12.52 25.47
CA THR A 32 3.32 -13.72 24.63
C THR A 32 4.23 -13.68 23.39
N GLU A 33 4.40 -12.52 22.77
CA GLU A 33 5.30 -12.32 21.63
C GLU A 33 6.77 -12.51 22.01
N LYS A 34 7.18 -12.02 23.19
CA LYS A 34 8.54 -12.26 23.74
C LYS A 34 8.81 -13.74 24.00
N LEU A 35 7.79 -14.49 24.44
CA LEU A 35 7.86 -15.95 24.63
C LEU A 35 7.88 -16.73 23.31
N ARG A 36 7.30 -16.17 22.23
CA ARG A 36 7.14 -16.88 20.95
C ARG A 36 8.44 -17.06 20.17
N GLY A 37 9.51 -16.31 20.44
CA GLY A 37 10.86 -16.52 19.89
C GLY A 37 10.95 -16.61 18.36
N GLU A 38 11.42 -15.55 17.70
CA GLU A 38 12.10 -15.56 16.38
C GLU A 38 11.66 -16.62 15.34
N THR A 39 10.49 -16.48 14.71
CA THR A 39 10.27 -17.05 13.36
C THR A 39 9.33 -16.18 12.51
N VAL A 40 9.78 -14.99 12.10
CA VAL A 40 9.41 -14.40 10.79
C VAL A 40 10.63 -13.59 10.31
N PRO A 41 11.21 -13.85 9.12
CA PRO A 41 12.37 -13.11 8.65
C PRO A 41 12.00 -11.68 8.23
N ALA A 42 13.02 -10.82 8.35
CA ALA A 42 13.02 -9.37 8.19
C ALA A 42 12.25 -8.78 6.99
N SER A 43 11.55 -7.68 7.25
CA SER A 43 11.61 -6.48 6.41
C SER A 43 11.85 -5.28 7.32
N THR A 44 13.12 -4.96 7.51
CA THR A 44 13.58 -3.68 8.02
C THR A 44 13.38 -2.62 6.94
N ALA A 45 12.34 -1.81 7.08
CA ALA A 45 12.26 -0.49 6.48
C ALA A 45 11.76 0.50 7.54
N SER A 46 12.75 1.15 8.17
CA SER A 46 12.69 2.48 8.80
C SER A 46 11.38 2.90 9.47
N SER A 47 11.39 2.77 10.80
CA SER A 47 10.67 3.63 11.73
C SER A 47 10.97 5.10 11.46
N GLU A 48 9.93 5.91 11.21
CA GLU A 48 9.80 7.30 11.68
C GLU A 48 8.50 7.90 11.11
N HIS A 49 7.34 7.53 11.65
CA HIS A 49 6.17 8.42 11.63
C HIS A 49 5.45 8.26 12.97
N PRO A 50 5.27 9.35 13.74
CA PRO A 50 4.66 9.29 15.06
C PRO A 50 3.22 8.80 14.90
N GLU A 51 2.82 7.85 15.75
CA GLU A 51 1.46 7.33 15.96
C GLU A 51 0.41 7.78 14.93
N ARG A 52 0.52 7.32 13.67
CA ARG A 52 -0.51 7.60 12.68
C ARG A 52 -1.75 6.84 13.10
N LYS A 53 -2.79 7.57 13.53
CA LYS A 53 -4.13 7.05 13.85
C LYS A 53 -4.70 6.16 12.75
N TRP A 54 -4.26 6.34 11.50
CA TRP A 54 -4.70 5.59 10.35
C TRP A 54 -3.53 4.99 9.55
N PRO A 55 -3.64 3.74 9.10
CA PRO A 55 -2.53 3.02 8.46
C PRO A 55 -2.20 3.49 7.04
N LEU A 56 -3.08 4.25 6.37
CA LEU A 56 -2.84 4.89 5.07
C LEU A 56 -2.92 6.43 5.22
N SER A 57 -2.27 7.16 4.30
CA SER A 57 -2.42 8.62 4.20
C SER A 57 -3.80 9.02 3.68
N ALA A 58 -4.20 10.28 3.87
CA ALA A 58 -5.47 10.78 3.34
C ALA A 58 -5.54 10.67 1.81
N GLU A 59 -4.43 10.91 1.11
CA GLU A 59 -4.36 10.76 -0.34
C GLU A 59 -4.50 9.29 -0.77
N GLU A 60 -3.88 8.36 -0.06
CA GLU A 60 -4.01 6.91 -0.33
C GLU A 60 -5.46 6.45 -0.11
N TYR A 61 -6.14 6.93 0.94
CA TYR A 61 -7.57 6.65 1.14
C TYR A 61 -8.43 7.19 0.01
N GLN A 62 -8.14 8.40 -0.49
CA GLN A 62 -8.85 8.99 -1.61
C GLN A 62 -8.60 8.23 -2.92
N ARG A 63 -7.34 7.87 -3.19
CA ARG A 63 -6.91 7.19 -4.42
C ARG A 63 -7.44 5.75 -4.47
N TYR A 64 -7.31 5.00 -3.38
CA TYR A 64 -7.62 3.57 -3.33
C TYR A 64 -9.00 3.25 -2.71
N GLY A 65 -9.77 4.27 -2.32
CA GLY A 65 -11.07 4.09 -1.66
C GLY A 65 -12.02 3.17 -2.43
N ARG A 66 -12.11 3.33 -3.76
CA ARG A 66 -13.00 2.51 -4.60
C ARG A 66 -12.57 1.05 -4.68
N GLN A 67 -11.26 0.75 -4.76
CA GLN A 67 -10.79 -0.63 -4.81
C GLN A 67 -10.88 -1.32 -3.46
N MET A 68 -10.73 -0.59 -2.35
CA MET A 68 -10.90 -1.13 -1.00
C MET A 68 -12.36 -1.52 -0.65
N ILE A 69 -13.36 -1.09 -1.44
CA ILE A 69 -14.75 -1.56 -1.28
C ILE A 69 -14.88 -3.05 -1.68
N VAL A 70 -14.01 -3.55 -2.56
CA VAL A 70 -14.01 -4.95 -2.97
C VAL A 70 -13.63 -5.84 -1.78
N SER A 71 -14.50 -6.78 -1.42
CA SER A 71 -14.40 -7.56 -0.19
C SER A 71 -13.13 -8.39 -0.07
N GLN A 72 -12.57 -8.84 -1.20
CA GLN A 72 -11.31 -9.59 -1.23
C GLN A 72 -10.07 -8.71 -1.04
N ILE A 73 -10.19 -7.39 -1.24
CA ILE A 73 -9.10 -6.43 -1.05
C ILE A 73 -9.25 -5.82 0.35
N GLY A 74 -10.25 -4.96 0.56
CA GLY A 74 -10.39 -4.22 1.81
C GLY A 74 -9.15 -3.39 2.17
N LEU A 75 -9.15 -2.84 3.39
CA LEU A 75 -7.95 -2.20 3.95
C LEU A 75 -6.76 -3.18 4.08
N PRO A 76 -6.94 -4.44 4.56
CA PRO A 76 -5.81 -5.37 4.72
C PRO A 76 -5.12 -5.71 3.40
N GLY A 77 -5.89 -5.90 2.32
CA GLY A 77 -5.35 -6.17 0.99
C GLY A 77 -4.60 -4.97 0.43
N GLN A 78 -5.09 -3.75 0.66
CA GLN A 78 -4.37 -2.54 0.25
C GLN A 78 -3.02 -2.41 0.95
N LEU A 79 -2.99 -2.67 2.26
CA LEU A 79 -1.73 -2.64 3.02
C LEU A 79 -0.74 -3.69 2.53
N LYS A 80 -1.22 -4.89 2.14
CA LYS A 80 -0.39 -5.91 1.51
C LYS A 80 0.21 -5.44 0.19
N LEU A 81 -0.60 -4.85 -0.69
CA LEU A 81 -0.12 -4.27 -1.96
C LEU A 81 0.94 -3.19 -1.72
N ARG A 82 0.66 -2.25 -0.79
CA ARG A 82 1.61 -1.20 -0.42
C ARG A 82 2.92 -1.74 0.16
N SER A 83 2.90 -2.87 0.85
CA SER A 83 4.13 -3.50 1.36
C SER A 83 4.83 -4.40 0.34
N ALA A 84 4.19 -4.70 -0.79
CA ALA A 84 4.70 -5.65 -1.77
C ALA A 84 5.79 -5.02 -2.65
N SER A 85 6.75 -5.86 -3.04
CA SER A 85 7.76 -5.54 -4.05
C SER A 85 7.60 -6.48 -5.24
N VAL A 86 7.54 -5.93 -6.45
CA VAL A 86 7.37 -6.68 -7.70
C VAL A 86 8.47 -6.27 -8.68
N LEU A 87 9.14 -7.26 -9.29
CA LEU A 87 10.09 -7.03 -10.38
C LEU A 87 9.44 -7.39 -11.70
N LEU A 88 9.37 -6.42 -12.61
CA LEU A 88 8.82 -6.58 -13.95
C LEU A 88 9.95 -6.65 -14.98
N VAL A 89 10.11 -7.82 -15.61
CA VAL A 89 11.14 -8.05 -16.63
C VAL A 89 10.52 -7.85 -18.01
N GLY A 90 10.97 -6.80 -18.69
CA GLY A 90 10.51 -6.34 -19.99
C GLY A 90 9.43 -5.26 -19.87
N ALA A 91 9.73 -4.05 -20.34
CA ALA A 91 8.83 -2.91 -20.46
C ALA A 91 8.17 -2.84 -21.86
N GLY A 92 7.99 -4.00 -22.50
CA GLY A 92 7.42 -4.13 -23.84
C GLY A 92 5.89 -4.25 -23.86
N GLY A 93 5.34 -4.97 -24.84
CA GLY A 93 3.90 -5.02 -25.08
C GLY A 93 3.08 -5.67 -23.96
N LEU A 94 3.66 -6.62 -23.22
CA LEU A 94 3.05 -7.24 -22.05
C LEU A 94 3.39 -6.49 -20.75
N GLY A 95 4.63 -5.99 -20.66
CA GLY A 95 5.10 -5.24 -19.51
C GLY A 95 4.35 -3.93 -19.30
N CYS A 96 4.03 -3.22 -20.39
CA CYS A 96 3.29 -1.97 -20.35
C CYS A 96 1.95 -2.08 -19.58
N PRO A 97 0.99 -2.94 -19.99
CA PRO A 97 -0.26 -3.09 -19.27
C PRO A 97 -0.06 -3.66 -17.86
N ALA A 98 0.87 -4.61 -17.66
CA ALA A 98 1.12 -5.15 -16.33
C ALA A 98 1.60 -4.06 -15.34
N ALA A 99 2.56 -3.24 -15.74
CA ALA A 99 3.08 -2.15 -14.91
C ALA A 99 2.02 -1.09 -14.61
N LEU A 100 1.17 -0.74 -15.60
CA LEU A 100 0.04 0.18 -15.41
C LEU A 100 -0.87 -0.27 -14.26
N TYR A 101 -1.29 -1.53 -14.29
CA TYR A 101 -2.21 -2.05 -13.28
C TYR A 101 -1.54 -2.25 -11.92
N LEU A 102 -0.27 -2.66 -11.87
CA LEU A 102 0.47 -2.82 -10.61
C LEU A 102 0.71 -1.46 -9.93
N ALA A 103 1.16 -0.45 -10.67
CA ALA A 103 1.34 0.89 -10.15
C ALA A 103 0.00 1.51 -9.71
N GLY A 104 -1.03 1.41 -10.56
CA GLY A 104 -2.36 1.91 -10.27
C GLY A 104 -3.03 1.24 -9.05
N ALA A 105 -2.77 -0.05 -8.83
CA ALA A 105 -3.25 -0.78 -7.65
C ALA A 105 -2.54 -0.37 -6.35
N GLY A 106 -1.39 0.32 -6.45
CA GLY A 106 -0.61 0.76 -5.30
C GLY A 106 0.36 -0.29 -4.77
N VAL A 107 1.00 -1.05 -5.66
CA VAL A 107 2.18 -1.85 -5.28
C VAL A 107 3.27 -0.90 -4.79
N GLY A 108 3.81 -1.14 -3.59
CA GLY A 108 4.73 -0.20 -2.95
C GLY A 108 6.07 -0.05 -3.64
N THR A 109 6.57 -1.12 -4.25
CA THR A 109 7.84 -1.08 -4.98
C THR A 109 7.71 -1.87 -6.27
N LEU A 110 7.85 -1.17 -7.41
CA LEU A 110 7.85 -1.76 -8.73
C LEU A 110 9.22 -1.58 -9.38
N GLY A 111 10.02 -2.63 -9.38
CA GLY A 111 11.29 -2.68 -10.11
C GLY A 111 11.03 -3.03 -11.58
N MET A 112 11.81 -2.49 -12.50
CA MET A 112 11.72 -2.85 -13.92
C MET A 112 13.10 -3.13 -14.53
N VAL A 113 13.14 -4.10 -15.44
CA VAL A 113 14.36 -4.46 -16.18
C VAL A 113 14.03 -4.54 -17.66
N ASP A 114 14.65 -3.71 -18.48
CA ASP A 114 14.60 -3.80 -19.95
C ASP A 114 15.89 -3.22 -20.52
N GLY A 115 16.50 -3.91 -21.48
CA GLY A 115 17.76 -3.50 -22.12
C GLY A 115 17.57 -2.65 -23.38
N ASP A 116 16.34 -2.54 -23.87
CA ASP A 116 16.06 -1.88 -25.13
C ASP A 116 15.74 -0.38 -24.97
N THR A 117 15.73 0.31 -26.11
CA THR A 117 15.20 1.66 -26.25
C THR A 117 13.81 1.66 -26.88
N VAL A 118 13.07 2.76 -26.70
CA VAL A 118 11.77 2.96 -27.33
C VAL A 118 11.93 3.13 -28.84
N GLU A 119 11.11 2.43 -29.61
CA GLU A 119 11.07 2.52 -31.07
C GLU A 119 9.65 2.87 -31.55
N SER A 120 9.56 3.66 -32.63
CA SER A 120 8.30 4.10 -33.20
C SER A 120 7.41 2.94 -33.68
N SER A 121 8.03 1.91 -34.26
CA SER A 121 7.38 0.67 -34.73
C SER A 121 6.66 -0.09 -33.62
N ASN A 122 7.05 0.12 -32.35
CA ASN A 122 6.56 -0.63 -31.20
C ASN A 122 5.44 0.11 -30.43
N LEU A 123 5.21 1.39 -30.72
CA LEU A 123 4.28 2.24 -29.96
C LEU A 123 2.82 1.77 -30.02
N HIS A 124 2.40 1.08 -31.07
CA HIS A 124 1.02 0.57 -31.19
C HIS A 124 0.64 -0.47 -30.12
N ARG A 125 1.63 -1.09 -29.46
CA ARG A 125 1.43 -2.10 -28.41
C ARG A 125 2.11 -1.77 -27.09
N GLN A 126 3.02 -0.79 -27.06
CA GLN A 126 3.77 -0.40 -25.87
C GLN A 126 3.24 0.93 -25.31
N VAL A 127 2.06 0.87 -24.69
CA VAL A 127 1.23 2.05 -24.35
C VAL A 127 1.80 2.95 -23.25
N LEU A 128 2.84 2.53 -22.52
CA LEU A 128 3.56 3.41 -21.59
C LEU A 128 4.46 4.41 -22.31
N HIS A 129 4.82 4.14 -23.56
CA HIS A 129 5.74 4.97 -24.31
C HIS A 129 5.00 6.00 -25.16
N ARG A 130 5.71 7.07 -25.51
CA ARG A 130 5.20 8.17 -26.34
C ARG A 130 6.22 8.47 -27.43
N THR A 131 5.75 9.02 -28.56
CA THR A 131 6.60 9.38 -29.69
C THR A 131 7.77 10.28 -29.29
N LYS A 132 7.56 11.19 -28.32
CA LYS A 132 8.61 12.06 -27.76
C LYS A 132 9.76 11.32 -27.06
N ASN A 133 9.55 10.06 -26.68
CA ASN A 133 10.53 9.24 -25.95
C ASN A 133 11.26 8.23 -26.84
N VAL A 134 11.05 8.25 -28.18
CA VAL A 134 11.79 7.35 -29.09
C VAL A 134 13.30 7.57 -28.94
N GLY A 135 14.06 6.47 -28.81
CA GLY A 135 15.50 6.47 -28.53
C GLY A 135 15.87 6.50 -27.04
N LYS A 136 14.94 6.82 -26.13
CA LYS A 136 15.16 6.71 -24.67
C LYS A 136 15.08 5.24 -24.24
N HIS A 137 15.77 4.85 -23.18
CA HIS A 137 15.61 3.52 -22.59
C HIS A 137 14.15 3.28 -22.20
N LYS A 138 13.64 2.07 -22.47
CA LYS A 138 12.25 1.72 -22.18
C LYS A 138 11.95 1.85 -20.68
N VAL A 139 12.89 1.44 -19.82
CA VAL A 139 12.75 1.56 -18.37
C VAL A 139 12.51 3.01 -17.94
N ASP A 140 13.32 3.95 -18.42
CA ASP A 140 13.21 5.36 -18.04
C ASP A 140 11.94 6.00 -18.61
N SER A 141 11.54 5.63 -19.83
CA SER A 141 10.29 6.12 -20.42
C SER A 141 9.07 5.58 -19.66
N ALA A 142 9.11 4.35 -19.19
CA ALA A 142 7.99 3.74 -18.48
C ALA A 142 7.90 4.26 -17.03
N ILE A 143 9.02 4.41 -16.31
CA ILE A 143 9.05 5.03 -14.98
C ILE A 143 8.47 6.44 -15.03
N GLN A 144 8.95 7.25 -15.99
CA GLN A 144 8.43 8.61 -16.19
C GLN A 144 6.90 8.64 -16.35
N TYR A 145 6.32 7.67 -17.05
CA TYR A 145 4.87 7.62 -17.24
C TYR A 145 4.12 7.19 -15.97
N LEU A 146 4.71 6.30 -15.16
CA LEU A 146 4.05 5.73 -13.98
C LEU A 146 4.14 6.63 -12.74
N GLU A 147 5.09 7.56 -12.72
CA GLU A 147 5.25 8.56 -11.66
C GLU A 147 4.41 9.84 -11.86
N GLU A 148 3.84 10.03 -13.06
CA GLU A 148 2.90 11.12 -13.38
C GLU A 148 1.52 10.90 -12.72
#